data_AF-A0A7M5XK69-F1
#
_entry.id   AF-A0A7M5XK69-F1
#
_cell.length_a   1.000
_cell.length_b   1.000
_cell.length_c   1.000
_cell.angle_alpha   90.00
_cell.angle_beta   90.00
_cell.angle_gamma   90.00
#
_symmetry.space_group_name_H-M   'P 1'
#
loop_
_entity.id
_entity.type
_entity.pdbx_description
1 polymer ?
#
loop_
_entity_poly.entity_id
_entity_poly.type
_entity_poly.pdbx_seq_one_letter_code
_entity_poly.pdbx_strand_id
1 'polypeptide(L)'
;MSHSLNSMPSMDFSEDVSLQGFDEHFDPPPPDVYECPICLLVLRMPMQTECGHRFCKSCILKVIREGRPNCPIDNERLSENQIFPDNFARREILSLSVRCRNFKQYGCKWHQELRAIDRHMETCDYSFTPCTNKCGKDVQRVHLKDHLDNDCVRRVIECEYCNIKIVYSRVVEHNETCTNFPVVCPNNCGTKLIRQQVTNK
;
A
#
# COMPACT_ATOMS: atom_id res chain seq x y z
N MET A 1 21.55 -37.24 -21.10
CA MET A 1 21.90 -36.03 -20.33
C MET A 1 20.61 -35.44 -19.80
N SER A 2 20.42 -35.62 -18.50
CA SER A 2 19.34 -35.06 -17.70
C SER A 2 19.48 -33.54 -17.61
N HIS A 3 18.46 -32.80 -18.03
CA HIS A 3 18.30 -31.42 -17.56
C HIS A 3 16.91 -31.26 -16.96
N SER A 4 16.96 -31.07 -15.65
CA SER A 4 15.86 -30.87 -14.72
C SER A 4 15.15 -29.54 -14.97
N LEU A 5 13.82 -29.63 -14.94
CA LEU A 5 12.86 -28.76 -14.26
C LEU A 5 13.33 -27.33 -13.88
N ASN A 6 12.69 -26.33 -14.49
CA ASN A 6 12.37 -25.08 -13.82
C ASN A 6 10.86 -24.83 -13.97
N SER A 7 10.11 -25.45 -13.06
CA SER A 7 8.71 -25.14 -12.80
C SER A 7 8.61 -23.73 -12.24
N MET A 8 7.90 -22.86 -12.95
CA MET A 8 7.51 -21.54 -12.45
C MET A 8 6.66 -21.73 -11.18
N PRO A 9 6.87 -20.93 -10.13
CA PRO A 9 6.00 -20.99 -8.98
C PRO A 9 4.63 -20.50 -9.41
N SER A 10 3.66 -21.41 -9.34
CA SER A 10 2.23 -21.13 -9.36
C SER A 10 1.94 -19.95 -8.42
N MET A 11 1.31 -18.90 -8.94
CA MET A 11 0.66 -17.91 -8.09
C MET A 11 -0.38 -18.64 -7.26
N ASP A 12 0.02 -18.96 -6.04
CA ASP A 12 -0.85 -19.43 -4.99
C ASP A 12 -1.88 -18.32 -4.76
N PHE A 13 -3.08 -18.51 -5.33
CA PHE A 13 -4.30 -17.89 -4.82
C PHE A 13 -4.52 -18.49 -3.44
N SER A 14 -3.70 -18.04 -2.48
CA SER A 14 -4.00 -18.18 -1.08
C SER A 14 -5.38 -17.57 -0.90
N GLU A 15 -6.34 -18.45 -0.60
CA GLU A 15 -7.63 -18.08 -0.06
C GLU A 15 -7.37 -17.01 0.98
N ASP A 16 -8.10 -15.89 0.88
CA ASP A 16 -8.00 -14.75 1.79
C ASP A 16 -8.31 -15.19 3.23
N VAL A 17 -7.29 -15.74 3.88
CA VAL A 17 -7.20 -15.92 5.32
C VAL A 17 -7.15 -14.52 5.88
N SER A 18 -8.26 -14.04 6.47
CA SER A 18 -8.33 -13.05 7.56
C SER A 18 -9.23 -11.81 7.40
N LEU A 19 -10.18 -11.74 6.47
CA LEU A 19 -11.21 -10.68 6.56
C LEU A 19 -12.24 -10.99 7.66
N GLN A 20 -11.81 -10.84 8.92
CA GLN A 20 -12.65 -10.75 10.12
C GLN A 20 -13.39 -9.41 10.13
N GLY A 21 -13.75 -8.87 11.30
CA GLY A 21 -14.41 -7.56 11.42
C GLY A 21 -13.59 -6.38 10.86
N PHE A 22 -14.14 -5.18 10.99
CA PHE A 22 -13.44 -3.94 10.68
C PHE A 22 -12.53 -3.55 11.84
N ASP A 23 -11.22 -3.58 11.60
CA ASP A 23 -10.19 -3.04 12.49
C ASP A 23 -9.80 -1.64 12.00
N GLU A 24 -10.74 -0.71 12.14
CA GLU A 24 -10.56 0.69 11.75
C GLU A 24 -10.62 1.61 12.97
N HIS A 25 -10.12 2.83 12.80
CA HIS A 25 -10.15 3.82 13.87
C HIS A 25 -11.46 4.59 13.88
N PHE A 26 -12.49 4.00 14.49
CA PHE A 26 -13.80 4.62 14.68
C PHE A 26 -13.73 5.85 15.59
N ASP A 27 -14.37 6.94 15.17
CA ASP A 27 -14.51 8.15 15.96
C ASP A 27 -15.84 8.85 15.61
N PRO A 28 -16.84 8.83 16.52
CA PRO A 28 -16.78 8.27 17.88
C PRO A 28 -16.68 6.73 17.90
N PRO A 29 -16.38 6.12 19.06
CA PRO A 29 -16.44 4.67 19.23
C PRO A 29 -17.80 4.11 18.79
N PRO A 30 -17.83 2.95 18.12
CA PRO A 30 -19.06 2.37 17.61
C PRO A 30 -19.88 1.78 18.77
N PRO A 31 -21.22 1.71 18.64
CA PRO A 31 -22.05 0.97 19.58
C PRO A 31 -21.69 -0.52 19.67
N ASP A 32 -21.67 -1.09 20.88
CA ASP A 32 -21.35 -2.50 21.15
C ASP A 32 -22.26 -3.48 20.40
N VAL A 33 -23.48 -3.06 20.04
CA VAL A 33 -24.42 -3.87 19.24
C VAL A 33 -23.89 -4.21 17.83
N TYR A 34 -22.84 -3.53 17.38
CA TYR A 34 -22.16 -3.80 16.12
C TYR A 34 -20.85 -4.56 16.30
N GLU A 35 -20.49 -4.99 17.50
CA GLU A 35 -19.33 -5.83 17.74
C GLU A 35 -19.64 -7.29 17.38
N CYS A 36 -18.68 -7.96 16.74
CA CYS A 36 -18.76 -9.39 16.50
C CYS A 36 -18.28 -10.16 17.74
N PRO A 37 -19.10 -11.06 18.32
CA PRO A 37 -18.72 -11.83 19.50
C PRO A 37 -17.57 -12.84 19.28
N ILE A 38 -17.18 -13.10 18.03
CA ILE A 38 -16.12 -14.05 17.68
C ILE A 38 -14.77 -13.35 17.52
N CYS A 39 -14.71 -12.27 16.74
CA CYS A 39 -13.46 -11.56 16.47
C CYS A 39 -13.28 -10.28 17.29
N LEU A 40 -14.30 -9.86 18.05
CA LEU A 40 -14.30 -8.67 18.91
C LEU A 40 -14.00 -7.36 18.15
N LEU A 41 -14.39 -7.32 16.88
CA LEU A 41 -14.27 -6.16 15.98
C LEU A 41 -15.65 -5.81 15.43
N VAL A 42 -15.80 -4.61 14.88
CA VAL A 42 -17.05 -4.19 14.23
C VAL A 42 -17.42 -5.14 13.09
N LEU A 43 -18.69 -5.56 13.03
CA LEU A 43 -19.15 -6.61 12.11
C LEU A 43 -18.84 -6.29 10.64
N ARG A 44 -18.05 -7.14 10.00
CA ARG A 44 -17.83 -7.12 8.54
C ARG A 44 -18.78 -8.10 7.87
N MET A 45 -19.55 -7.61 6.91
CA MET A 45 -20.61 -8.39 6.24
C MET A 45 -21.49 -9.12 7.29
N PRO A 46 -22.21 -8.36 8.15
CA PRO A 46 -22.97 -8.95 9.24
C PRO A 46 -23.97 -9.99 8.73
N MET A 47 -23.95 -11.16 9.38
CA MET A 47 -24.94 -12.21 9.27
C MET A 47 -25.72 -12.25 10.56
N GLN A 48 -27.04 -12.43 10.46
CA GLN A 48 -27.92 -12.67 11.59
C GLN A 48 -28.37 -14.14 11.58
N THR A 49 -28.36 -14.78 12.74
CA THR A 49 -28.89 -16.13 12.95
C THR A 49 -30.39 -16.10 13.20
N GLU A 50 -31.10 -17.22 13.02
CA GLU A 50 -32.51 -17.34 13.42
C GLU A 50 -32.75 -17.06 14.92
N CYS A 51 -31.79 -17.39 15.78
CA CYS A 51 -31.84 -17.06 17.21
C CYS A 51 -31.60 -15.56 17.50
N GLY A 52 -31.34 -14.74 16.47
CA GLY A 52 -31.30 -13.28 16.57
C GLY A 52 -29.91 -12.67 16.79
N HIS A 53 -28.84 -13.47 16.84
CA HIS A 53 -27.49 -13.02 17.10
C HIS A 53 -26.72 -12.65 15.82
N ARG A 54 -25.79 -11.69 15.92
CA ARG A 54 -25.03 -11.15 14.78
C ARG A 54 -23.56 -11.54 14.82
N PHE A 55 -23.01 -11.87 13.66
CA PHE A 55 -21.60 -12.23 13.48
C PHE A 55 -21.06 -11.76 12.12
N CYS A 56 -19.75 -11.63 11.97
CA CYS A 56 -19.16 -11.47 10.64
C CYS A 56 -19.43 -12.73 9.81
N LYS A 57 -19.66 -12.57 8.50
CA LYS A 57 -19.89 -13.71 7.59
C LYS A 57 -18.77 -14.75 7.68
N SER A 58 -17.52 -14.31 7.63
CA SER A 58 -16.34 -15.20 7.73
C SER A 58 -16.30 -15.92 9.07
N CYS A 59 -16.57 -15.22 10.17
CA CYS A 59 -16.53 -15.76 11.52
C CYS A 59 -17.59 -16.85 11.74
N ILE A 60 -18.85 -16.61 11.39
CA ILE A 60 -19.91 -17.60 11.64
C ILE A 60 -19.83 -18.82 10.72
N LEU A 61 -19.43 -18.62 9.45
CA LEU A 61 -19.22 -19.73 8.54
C LEU A 61 -18.07 -20.64 9.00
N LYS A 62 -17.03 -20.07 9.62
CA LYS A 62 -15.94 -20.85 10.22
C LYS A 62 -16.47 -21.76 11.35
N VAL A 63 -17.29 -21.23 12.26
CA VAL A 63 -17.90 -22.00 13.36
C VAL A 63 -18.73 -23.18 12.82
N ILE A 64 -19.55 -22.95 11.80
CA ILE A 64 -20.40 -23.98 11.20
C ILE A 64 -19.56 -25.09 10.55
N ARG A 65 -18.48 -24.73 9.84
CA ARG A 65 -17.62 -25.68 9.11
C ARG A 65 -16.70 -26.49 10.01
N GLU A 66 -16.27 -25.94 11.14
CA GLU A 66 -15.37 -26.60 12.10
C GLU A 66 -16.06 -27.65 13.00
N GLY A 67 -17.34 -27.97 12.73
CA GLY A 67 -18.01 -29.13 13.32
C GLY A 67 -18.71 -28.90 14.66
N ARG A 68 -18.81 -27.64 15.12
CA ARG A 68 -19.66 -27.24 16.25
C ARG A 68 -20.73 -26.25 15.78
N PRO A 69 -21.78 -26.73 15.08
CA PRO A 69 -22.78 -25.87 14.45
C PRO A 69 -23.79 -25.41 15.50
N ASN A 70 -23.32 -24.67 16.50
CA ASN A 70 -24.12 -24.04 17.54
C ASN A 70 -23.75 -22.56 17.60
N CYS A 71 -24.73 -21.72 17.93
CA CYS A 71 -24.52 -20.30 18.11
C CYS A 71 -23.55 -20.06 19.28
N PRO A 72 -22.46 -19.29 19.08
CA PRO A 72 -21.50 -19.03 20.14
C PRO A 72 -22.03 -18.26 21.37
N ILE A 73 -23.25 -17.71 21.30
CA ILE A 73 -23.83 -16.90 22.39
C ILE A 73 -24.80 -17.71 23.25
N ASP A 74 -25.76 -18.41 22.65
CA ASP A 74 -26.85 -19.11 23.33
C ASP A 74 -26.82 -20.64 23.14
N ASN A 75 -25.85 -21.14 22.37
CA ASN A 75 -25.67 -22.55 22.03
C ASN A 75 -26.84 -23.19 21.25
N GLU A 76 -27.74 -22.39 20.65
CA GLU A 76 -28.78 -22.91 19.76
C GLU A 76 -28.18 -23.53 18.50
N ARG A 77 -28.82 -24.58 17.96
CA ARG A 77 -28.32 -25.28 16.76
C ARG A 77 -28.35 -24.33 15.56
N LEU A 78 -27.24 -24.28 14.84
CA LEU A 78 -27.06 -23.51 13.62
C LEU A 78 -26.86 -24.42 12.41
N SER A 79 -27.16 -23.87 11.24
CA SER A 79 -26.77 -24.42 9.95
C SER A 79 -26.62 -23.26 8.95
N GLU A 80 -25.98 -23.50 7.81
CA GLU A 80 -25.78 -22.42 6.80
C GLU A 80 -27.11 -21.86 6.27
N ASN A 81 -28.20 -22.62 6.34
CA ASN A 81 -29.54 -22.19 5.90
C ASN A 81 -30.26 -21.32 6.95
N GLN A 82 -29.78 -21.29 8.19
CA GLN A 82 -30.37 -20.54 9.32
C GLN A 82 -29.62 -19.24 9.61
N ILE A 83 -28.74 -18.83 8.70
CA ILE A 83 -28.03 -17.55 8.75
C ILE A 83 -28.33 -16.76 7.49
N PHE A 84 -28.57 -15.46 7.65
CA PHE A 84 -28.91 -14.58 6.54
C PHE A 84 -28.18 -13.23 6.67
N PRO A 85 -27.86 -12.56 5.55
CA PRO A 85 -27.22 -11.25 5.60
C PRO A 85 -28.10 -10.21 6.29
N ASP A 86 -27.58 -9.53 7.31
CA ASP A 86 -28.24 -8.40 7.94
C ASP A 86 -27.89 -7.11 7.18
N ASN A 87 -28.61 -6.87 6.09
CA ASN A 87 -28.41 -5.69 5.26
C ASN A 87 -28.77 -4.37 5.97
N PHE A 88 -29.60 -4.42 7.02
CA PHE A 88 -29.91 -3.24 7.81
C PHE A 88 -28.69 -2.86 8.66
N ALA A 89 -28.19 -3.77 9.50
CA ALA A 89 -26.99 -3.54 10.29
C ALA A 89 -25.79 -3.19 9.41
N ARG A 90 -25.65 -3.83 8.23
CA ARG A 90 -24.59 -3.50 7.28
C ARG A 90 -24.61 -2.04 6.85
N ARG A 91 -25.79 -1.47 6.57
CA ARG A 91 -25.91 -0.06 6.15
C ARG A 91 -25.53 0.89 7.28
N GLU A 92 -26.00 0.61 8.50
CA GLU A 92 -25.67 1.40 9.68
C GLU A 92 -24.15 1.38 9.95
N ILE A 93 -23.54 0.19 9.99
CA ILE A 93 -22.11 0.01 10.23
C ILE A 93 -21.27 0.76 9.19
N LEU A 94 -21.63 0.66 7.90
CA LEU A 94 -20.90 1.34 6.84
C LEU A 94 -21.03 2.87 6.87
N SER A 95 -21.99 3.40 7.62
CA SER A 95 -22.22 4.84 7.82
C SER A 95 -21.54 5.37 9.09
N LEU A 96 -20.93 4.50 9.91
CA LEU A 96 -20.12 4.91 11.06
C LEU A 96 -18.91 5.72 10.60
N SER A 97 -18.52 6.72 11.37
CA SER A 97 -17.39 7.58 11.05
C SER A 97 -16.05 6.97 11.51
N VAL A 98 -15.05 7.03 10.64
CA VAL A 98 -13.70 6.51 10.89
C VAL A 98 -12.63 7.52 10.47
N ARG A 99 -11.52 7.52 11.19
CA ARG A 99 -10.31 8.27 10.82
C ARG A 99 -9.42 7.43 9.90
N CYS A 100 -8.70 8.12 9.02
CA CYS A 100 -7.72 7.49 8.12
C CYS A 100 -6.69 6.67 8.90
N ARG A 101 -6.28 5.49 8.39
CA ARG A 101 -5.23 4.64 8.98
C ARG A 101 -3.90 5.37 9.24
N ASN A 102 -3.61 6.44 8.49
CA ASN A 102 -2.41 7.26 8.63
C ASN A 102 -2.56 8.46 9.61
N PHE A 103 -3.69 8.61 10.30
CA PHE A 103 -3.93 9.80 11.13
C PHE A 103 -3.01 9.90 12.36
N LYS A 104 -2.80 8.78 13.08
CA LYS A 104 -2.02 8.79 14.34
C LYS A 104 -0.56 9.13 14.10
N GLN A 105 0.03 8.54 13.08
CA GLN A 105 1.46 8.64 12.81
C GLN A 105 1.81 9.86 11.96
N TYR A 106 1.00 10.16 10.94
CA TYR A 106 1.34 11.18 9.93
C TYR A 106 0.37 12.36 9.89
N GLY A 107 -0.69 12.34 10.71
CA GLY A 107 -1.60 13.47 10.84
C GLY A 107 -2.57 13.64 9.66
N CYS A 108 -2.86 12.57 8.91
CA CYS A 108 -3.92 12.60 7.90
C CYS A 108 -5.25 13.05 8.54
N LYS A 109 -5.82 14.14 8.01
CA LYS A 109 -7.04 14.75 8.57
C LYS A 109 -8.34 14.14 8.03
N TRP A 110 -8.24 13.15 7.16
CA TRP A 110 -9.42 12.51 6.58
C TRP A 110 -10.21 11.75 7.67
N HIS A 111 -11.50 12.07 7.78
CA HIS A 111 -12.44 11.54 8.76
C HIS A 111 -13.83 11.57 8.13
N GLN A 112 -14.35 10.41 7.74
CA GLN A 112 -15.63 10.25 7.04
C GLN A 112 -16.19 8.84 7.29
N GLU A 113 -17.30 8.49 6.65
CA GLU A 113 -17.94 7.17 6.74
C GLU A 113 -16.99 6.01 6.39
N LEU A 114 -17.15 4.89 7.10
CA LEU A 114 -16.41 3.63 6.92
C LEU A 114 -16.43 3.16 5.46
N ARG A 115 -17.57 3.29 4.77
CA ARG A 115 -17.68 2.90 3.34
C ARG A 115 -16.67 3.59 2.42
N ALA A 116 -16.13 4.73 2.81
CA ALA A 116 -15.26 5.54 1.97
C ALA A 116 -13.77 5.33 2.28
N ILE A 117 -13.41 4.56 3.31
CA ILE A 117 -12.02 4.47 3.79
C ILE A 117 -11.10 3.82 2.77
N ASP A 118 -11.51 2.71 2.14
CA ASP A 118 -10.65 2.02 1.16
C ASP A 118 -10.38 2.91 -0.06
N ARG A 119 -11.40 3.61 -0.56
CA ARG A 119 -11.26 4.61 -1.63
C ARG A 119 -10.33 5.77 -1.22
N HIS A 120 -10.40 6.21 0.04
CA HIS A 120 -9.45 7.19 0.54
C HIS A 120 -8.02 6.65 0.57
N MET A 121 -7.81 5.41 0.99
CA MET A 121 -6.47 4.82 1.08
C MET A 121 -5.77 4.73 -0.28
N GLU A 122 -6.50 4.55 -1.37
CA GLU A 122 -5.96 4.59 -2.74
C GLU A 122 -5.34 5.96 -3.12
N THR A 123 -5.86 7.04 -2.54
CA THR A 123 -5.52 8.43 -2.87
C THR A 123 -4.93 9.22 -1.70
N CYS A 124 -4.69 8.57 -0.56
CA CYS A 124 -4.23 9.24 0.65
C CYS A 124 -2.82 9.83 0.45
N ASP A 125 -2.68 11.14 0.67
CA ASP A 125 -1.41 11.85 0.54
C ASP A 125 -0.31 11.35 1.51
N TYR A 126 -0.74 10.82 2.64
CA TYR A 126 0.13 10.27 3.68
C TYR A 126 0.39 8.77 3.49
N SER A 127 -0.19 8.13 2.45
CA SER A 127 0.15 6.76 2.10
C SER A 127 1.55 6.69 1.50
N PHE A 128 2.24 5.59 1.76
CA PHE A 128 3.54 5.31 1.14
C PHE A 128 3.35 4.65 -0.21
N THR A 129 4.08 5.13 -1.19
CA THR A 129 4.11 4.59 -2.54
C THR A 129 5.55 4.36 -2.96
N PRO A 130 5.83 3.26 -3.68
CA PRO A 130 7.17 3.01 -4.19
C PRO A 130 7.55 4.10 -5.19
N CYS A 131 8.81 4.54 -5.14
CA CYS A 131 9.34 5.50 -6.09
C CYS A 131 9.12 5.03 -7.54
N THR A 132 8.58 5.91 -8.38
CA THR A 132 8.30 5.61 -9.81
C THR A 132 9.56 5.34 -10.62
N ASN A 133 10.70 5.93 -10.23
CA ASN A 133 12.03 5.62 -10.80
C ASN A 133 12.62 4.30 -10.27
N LYS A 134 11.84 3.54 -9.48
CA LYS A 134 12.20 2.25 -8.88
C LYS A 134 13.49 2.28 -8.07
N CYS A 135 13.81 3.41 -7.44
CA CYS A 135 15.07 3.60 -6.70
C CYS A 135 15.20 2.70 -5.45
N GLY A 136 14.13 1.97 -5.09
CA GLY A 136 14.08 1.06 -3.95
C GLY A 136 13.53 1.69 -2.67
N LYS A 137 13.21 2.99 -2.68
CA LYS A 137 12.57 3.68 -1.55
C LYS A 137 11.06 3.74 -1.73
N ASP A 138 10.35 3.54 -0.63
CA ASP A 138 8.95 3.94 -0.47
C ASP A 138 8.89 5.34 0.12
N VAL A 139 8.07 6.20 -0.48
CA VAL A 139 7.96 7.62 -0.15
C VAL A 139 6.50 7.96 0.05
N GLN A 140 6.19 8.84 1.01
CA GLN A 140 4.83 9.36 1.14
C GLN A 140 4.41 10.05 -0.15
N ARG A 141 3.17 9.80 -0.59
CA ARG A 141 2.63 10.32 -1.85
C ARG A 141 2.79 11.83 -1.98
N VAL A 142 2.55 12.57 -0.89
CA VAL A 142 2.74 14.04 -0.84
C VAL A 142 4.19 14.48 -1.12
N HIS A 143 5.17 13.67 -0.72
CA HIS A 143 6.60 13.96 -0.88
C HIS A 143 7.20 13.30 -2.13
N LEU A 144 6.42 12.56 -2.90
CA LEU A 144 6.93 11.83 -4.08
C LEU A 144 7.48 12.79 -5.14
N LYS A 145 6.84 13.93 -5.36
CA LYS A 145 7.32 14.92 -6.34
C LYS A 145 8.69 15.48 -5.93
N ASP A 146 8.78 15.97 -4.70
CA ASP A 146 10.04 16.50 -4.15
C ASP A 146 11.16 15.45 -4.18
N HIS A 147 10.83 14.20 -3.83
CA HIS A 147 11.76 13.08 -3.96
C HIS A 147 12.26 12.92 -5.41
N LEU A 148 11.38 12.92 -6.40
CA LEU A 148 11.77 12.71 -7.80
C LEU A 148 12.63 13.85 -8.35
N ASP A 149 12.35 15.08 -7.92
CA ASP A 149 13.03 16.29 -8.39
C ASP A 149 14.41 16.45 -7.71
N ASN A 150 14.52 16.16 -6.41
CA ASN A 150 15.68 16.55 -5.59
C ASN A 150 16.45 15.38 -4.97
N ASP A 151 15.78 14.33 -4.51
CA ASP A 151 16.41 13.29 -3.67
C ASP A 151 16.69 11.97 -4.39
N CYS A 152 15.96 11.69 -5.47
CA CYS A 152 15.97 10.40 -6.11
C CYS A 152 17.33 10.18 -6.80
N VAL A 153 18.05 9.15 -6.39
CA VAL A 153 19.34 8.78 -7.01
C VAL A 153 19.20 8.34 -8.47
N ARG A 154 17.99 7.96 -8.87
CA ARG A 154 17.65 7.58 -10.24
C ARG A 154 16.92 8.68 -11.02
N ARG A 155 16.86 9.91 -10.49
CA ARG A 155 16.32 11.05 -11.25
C ARG A 155 17.14 11.30 -12.51
N VAL A 156 16.48 11.81 -13.54
CA VAL A 156 17.12 12.21 -14.79
C VAL A 156 17.49 13.68 -14.69
N ILE A 157 18.77 14.00 -14.87
CA ILE A 157 19.29 15.35 -14.93
C ILE A 157 19.80 15.65 -16.35
N GLU A 158 19.93 16.91 -16.69
CA GLU A 158 20.61 17.35 -17.92
C GLU A 158 22.04 17.75 -17.58
N CYS A 159 23.01 17.26 -18.35
CA CYS A 159 24.41 17.65 -18.16
C CYS A 159 24.60 19.13 -18.50
N GLU A 160 25.14 19.91 -17.58
CA GLU A 160 25.36 21.36 -17.74
C GLU A 160 26.32 21.71 -18.90
N TYR A 161 27.10 20.74 -19.38
CA TYR A 161 28.12 20.95 -20.41
C TYR A 161 27.66 20.53 -21.81
N CYS A 162 26.89 19.45 -21.92
CA CYS A 162 26.47 18.87 -23.21
C CYS A 162 24.96 18.74 -23.39
N ASN A 163 24.17 19.07 -22.35
CA ASN A 163 22.70 19.00 -22.30
C ASN A 163 22.13 17.59 -22.54
N ILE A 164 22.95 16.54 -22.42
CA ILE A 164 22.49 15.15 -22.53
C ILE A 164 21.79 14.74 -21.22
N LYS A 165 20.66 14.05 -21.36
CA LYS A 165 19.90 13.48 -20.25
C LYS A 165 20.62 12.26 -19.67
N ILE A 166 20.92 12.31 -18.38
CA ILE A 166 21.66 11.27 -17.65
C ILE A 166 20.98 10.92 -16.34
N VAL A 167 21.09 9.67 -15.91
CA VAL A 167 20.66 9.26 -14.57
C VAL A 167 21.65 9.84 -13.56
N TYR A 168 21.15 10.50 -12.51
CA TYR A 168 21.99 11.18 -11.52
C TYR A 168 23.09 10.28 -10.95
N SER A 169 22.79 9.02 -10.62
CA SER A 169 23.79 8.06 -10.12
C SER A 169 24.96 7.78 -11.06
N ARG A 170 24.83 8.09 -12.36
CA ARG A 170 25.87 7.86 -13.40
C ARG A 170 26.54 9.17 -13.86
N VAL A 171 26.31 10.28 -13.17
CA VAL A 171 26.90 11.58 -13.55
C VAL A 171 28.42 11.56 -13.53
N VAL A 172 29.03 10.83 -12.59
CA VAL A 172 30.50 10.69 -12.49
C VAL A 172 31.06 9.98 -13.72
N GLU A 173 30.49 8.82 -14.08
CA GLU A 173 30.85 8.05 -15.29
C GLU A 173 30.65 8.88 -16.57
N HIS A 174 29.58 9.67 -16.64
CA HIS A 174 29.35 10.58 -17.76
C HIS A 174 30.42 11.69 -17.83
N ASN A 175 30.77 12.30 -16.70
CA ASN A 175 31.75 13.39 -16.65
C ASN A 175 33.13 12.94 -17.14
N GLU A 176 33.49 11.66 -16.99
CA GLU A 176 34.74 11.08 -17.53
C GLU A 176 34.74 10.99 -19.06
N THR A 177 33.57 10.91 -19.71
CA THR A 177 33.43 10.70 -21.16
C THR A 177 32.77 11.88 -21.90
N CYS A 178 32.20 12.86 -21.20
CA CYS A 178 31.50 14.02 -21.77
C CYS A 178 32.43 14.90 -22.62
N THR A 179 32.08 15.11 -23.88
CA THR A 179 32.91 15.87 -24.85
C THR A 179 33.10 17.34 -24.48
N ASN A 180 32.11 17.93 -23.81
CA ASN A 180 32.11 19.34 -23.42
C ASN A 180 32.59 19.55 -21.97
N PHE A 181 33.00 18.49 -21.27
CA PHE A 181 33.45 18.59 -19.89
C PHE A 181 34.75 19.43 -19.80
N PRO A 182 34.85 20.38 -18.85
CA PRO A 182 36.06 21.17 -18.65
C PRO A 182 37.23 20.31 -18.16
N VAL A 183 38.35 20.33 -18.88
CA VAL A 183 39.61 19.67 -18.55
C VAL A 183 40.74 20.69 -18.50
N VAL A 184 41.78 20.41 -17.71
CA VAL A 184 42.99 21.25 -17.65
C VAL A 184 43.89 20.93 -18.84
N CYS A 185 44.57 21.94 -19.39
CA CYS A 185 45.53 21.74 -20.46
C CYS A 185 46.61 20.70 -20.06
N PRO A 186 46.88 19.67 -20.89
CA PRO A 186 47.90 18.65 -20.62
C PRO A 186 49.31 19.23 -20.43
N ASN A 187 49.58 20.40 -21.03
CA ASN A 187 50.84 21.11 -20.91
C ASN A 187 50.92 21.99 -19.65
N ASN A 188 49.98 21.82 -18.71
CA ASN A 188 49.92 22.46 -17.40
C ASN A 188 49.99 24.01 -17.40
N CYS A 189 49.51 24.64 -18.48
CA CYS A 189 49.47 26.10 -18.60
C CYS A 189 48.33 26.76 -17.79
N GLY A 190 47.53 25.98 -17.06
CA GLY A 190 46.43 26.46 -16.21
C GLY A 190 45.10 26.74 -16.94
N THR A 191 45.06 26.74 -18.28
CA THR A 191 43.84 27.01 -19.05
C THR A 191 42.85 25.85 -18.97
N LYS A 192 41.58 26.17 -18.73
CA LYS A 192 40.45 25.24 -18.84
C LYS A 192 39.97 25.16 -20.29
N LEU A 193 40.01 23.96 -20.86
CA LEU A 193 39.52 23.67 -22.22
C LEU A 193 38.37 22.67 -22.13
N ILE A 194 37.51 22.57 -23.13
CA ILE A 194 36.58 21.44 -23.20
C ILE A 194 37.31 20.20 -23.73
N ARG A 195 36.91 18.99 -23.29
CA ARG A 195 37.59 17.74 -23.64
C ARG A 195 37.83 17.57 -25.15
N GLN A 196 36.84 17.88 -26.00
CA GLN A 196 36.98 17.78 -27.45
C GLN A 196 38.08 18.68 -28.05
N GLN A 197 38.40 19.81 -27.41
CA GLN A 197 39.49 20.70 -27.85
C GLN A 197 40.89 20.14 -27.55
N VAL A 198 40.99 19.17 -26.64
CA VAL A 198 42.26 18.54 -26.26
C VAL A 198 42.54 17.29 -27.10
N THR A 199 41.50 16.51 -27.44
CA THR A 199 41.64 15.28 -28.26
C THR A 199 41.85 15.52 -29.75
N ASN A 200 41.62 16.75 -30.25
CA ASN A 200 41.81 17.13 -31.65
C ASN A 200 43.20 17.72 -31.96
N LYS A 201 44.23 17.39 -31.16
CA LYS A 201 45.65 17.71 -31.39
C LYS A 201 46.50 16.46 -31.25
#